data_AF-A0A962H7X0-F1
#
_entry.id   AF-A0A962H7X0-F1
#
_cell.length_a   1.000
_cell.length_b   1.000
_cell.length_c   1.000
_cell.angle_alpha   90.00
_cell.angle_beta   90.00
_cell.angle_gamma   90.00
#
_symmetry.space_group_name_H-M   'P 1'
#
loop_
_entity.id
_entity.type
_entity.pdbx_description
1 polymer ?
#
loop_
_entity_poly.entity_id
_entity_poly.type
_entity_poly.pdbx_seq_one_letter_code
_entity_poly.pdbx_strand_id
1 'polypeptide(L)'
;MKVDYGRCYDPIGEPVLRGFSLYSWARKQGKGTELLGAFLEAAFARGINTNREAGLREVVRMAGLDWNQAKTHLHDESWRELLEENRQRIYASGIWGVPSYKLLDREGREVLSVWGQDRLWLVAERMRTVGDQISLGGP
;
A
#
# COMPACT_ATOMS: atom_id res chain seq x y z
N MET A 1 6.71 -6.32 16.04
CA MET A 1 5.97 -5.04 16.06
C MET A 1 4.61 -5.34 16.69
N LYS A 2 4.34 -4.80 17.88
CA LYS A 2 3.06 -4.96 18.56
C LYS A 2 2.14 -3.84 18.07
N VAL A 3 1.00 -4.19 17.49
CA VAL A 3 -0.01 -3.19 17.07
C VAL A 3 -1.02 -3.10 18.20
N ASP A 4 -1.05 -1.97 18.90
CA ASP A 4 -2.05 -1.71 19.91
C ASP A 4 -3.34 -1.27 19.19
N TYR A 5 -4.33 -2.17 19.16
CA TYR A 5 -5.62 -1.90 18.54
C TYR A 5 -6.41 -0.89 19.40
N GLY A 6 -6.54 0.34 18.92
CA GLY A 6 -7.34 1.41 19.51
C GLY A 6 -8.67 1.62 18.78
N ARG A 7 -9.20 2.85 18.85
CA ARG A 7 -10.38 3.24 18.05
C ARG A 7 -10.04 3.15 16.56
N CYS A 8 -11.00 2.80 15.72
CA CYS A 8 -10.85 2.78 14.27
C CYS A 8 -11.62 3.97 13.67
N TYR A 9 -11.01 4.63 12.68
CA TYR A 9 -11.70 5.57 11.80
C TYR A 9 -11.64 5.02 10.38
N ASP A 10 -12.79 4.87 9.74
CA ASP A 10 -12.87 4.40 8.36
C ASP A 10 -12.53 5.56 7.39
N PRO A 11 -11.41 5.48 6.64
CA PRO A 11 -10.94 6.59 5.83
C PRO A 11 -11.57 6.64 4.42
N ILE A 12 -12.62 5.87 4.14
CA ILE A 12 -13.25 5.80 2.81
C ILE A 12 -13.66 7.19 2.28
N GLY A 13 -13.41 7.41 0.97
CA GLY A 13 -13.75 8.64 0.25
C GLY A 13 -12.61 9.65 0.20
N GLU A 14 -12.93 10.92 0.47
CA GLU A 14 -11.99 12.04 0.43
C GLU A 14 -10.69 11.84 1.23
N PRO A 15 -10.69 11.22 2.44
CA PRO A 15 -9.45 11.03 3.19
C PRO A 15 -8.43 10.15 2.48
N VAL A 16 -8.88 9.09 1.80
CA VAL A 16 -8.03 8.22 0.99
C VAL A 16 -7.48 8.97 -0.24
N LEU A 17 -8.29 9.79 -0.90
CA LEU A 17 -7.84 10.62 -2.04
C LEU A 17 -6.74 11.60 -1.61
N ARG A 18 -6.90 12.25 -0.45
CA ARG A 18 -5.88 13.14 0.15
C ARG A 18 -4.64 12.38 0.63
N GLY A 19 -4.78 11.15 1.08
CA GLY A 19 -3.64 10.27 1.36
C GLY A 19 -2.84 9.96 0.09
N PHE A 20 -3.53 9.66 -1.00
CA PHE A 20 -2.90 9.38 -2.29
C PHE A 20 -2.27 10.61 -2.94
N SER A 21 -2.85 11.81 -2.80
CA SER A 21 -2.23 13.03 -3.34
C SER A 21 -0.85 13.32 -2.76
N LEU A 22 -0.62 12.92 -1.50
CA LEU A 22 0.70 13.01 -0.87
C LEU A 22 1.69 11.92 -1.29
N TYR A 23 1.23 10.83 -1.91
CA TYR A 23 2.04 9.65 -2.17
C TYR A 23 3.19 9.91 -3.15
N SER A 24 2.91 10.56 -4.28
CA SER A 24 3.94 10.88 -5.29
C SER A 24 5.06 11.74 -4.70
N TRP A 25 4.71 12.73 -3.87
CA TRP A 25 5.66 13.59 -3.18
C TRP A 25 6.46 12.85 -2.10
N ALA A 26 5.80 12.05 -1.26
CA ALA A 26 6.49 11.25 -0.24
C ALA A 26 7.43 10.21 -0.87
N ARG A 27 7.02 9.59 -1.98
CA ARG A 27 7.84 8.63 -2.74
C ARG A 27 9.13 9.28 -3.27
N LYS A 28 9.07 10.51 -3.78
CA LYS A 28 10.26 11.26 -4.23
C LYS A 28 11.28 11.51 -3.11
N GLN A 29 10.84 11.50 -1.86
CA GLN A 29 11.70 11.63 -0.66
C GLN A 29 12.12 10.27 -0.08
N GLY A 30 11.80 9.16 -0.75
CA GLY A 30 12.05 7.81 -0.24
C GLY A 30 11.15 7.41 0.94
N LYS A 31 10.02 8.10 1.15
CA LYS A 31 9.11 7.93 2.29
C LYS A 31 7.70 7.47 1.91
N GLY A 32 7.54 6.89 0.73
CA GLY A 32 6.24 6.41 0.24
C GLY A 32 5.64 5.30 1.13
N THR A 33 6.46 4.33 1.52
CA THR A 33 6.03 3.22 2.39
C THR A 33 5.71 3.71 3.80
N GLU A 34 6.53 4.61 4.36
CA GLU A 34 6.30 5.21 5.67
C GLU A 34 5.02 6.05 5.70
N LEU A 35 4.72 6.80 4.63
CA LEU A 35 3.47 7.53 4.53
C LEU A 35 2.26 6.59 4.55
N LEU A 36 2.25 5.55 3.70
CA LEU A 36 1.14 4.60 3.66
C LEU A 36 1.00 3.83 4.97
N GLY A 37 2.11 3.41 5.57
CA GLY A 37 2.15 2.76 6.88
C GLY A 37 1.59 3.66 7.98
N ALA A 38 2.04 4.92 8.05
CA ALA A 38 1.54 5.90 9.00
C ALA A 38 0.05 6.19 8.80
N PHE A 39 -0.43 6.25 7.56
CA PHE A 39 -1.85 6.45 7.26
C PHE A 39 -2.70 5.28 7.74
N LEU A 40 -2.28 4.04 7.46
CA LEU A 40 -2.97 2.82 7.91
C LEU A 40 -2.97 2.72 9.44
N GLU A 41 -1.84 3.00 10.09
CA GLU A 41 -1.75 3.02 11.55
C GLU A 41 -2.65 4.10 12.16
N ALA A 42 -2.64 5.31 11.60
CA ALA A 42 -3.47 6.42 12.05
C ALA A 42 -4.97 6.08 11.98
N ALA A 43 -5.43 5.52 10.86
CA ALA A 43 -6.83 5.17 10.66
C ALA A 43 -7.27 3.95 11.48
N PHE A 44 -6.54 2.83 11.34
CA PHE A 44 -7.01 1.52 11.84
C PHE A 44 -6.51 1.15 13.24
N ALA A 45 -5.42 1.74 13.73
CA ALA A 45 -4.90 1.46 15.07
C ALA A 45 -5.12 2.63 16.04
N ARG A 46 -5.03 3.88 15.57
CA ARG A 46 -5.09 5.07 16.44
C ARG A 46 -6.42 5.83 16.37
N GLY A 47 -7.28 5.56 15.38
CA GLY A 47 -8.59 6.21 15.25
C GLY A 47 -8.52 7.69 14.93
N ILE A 48 -7.44 8.11 14.27
CA ILE A 48 -7.20 9.48 13.86
C ILE A 48 -8.07 9.76 12.62
N ASN A 49 -8.88 10.82 12.72
CA ASN A 49 -9.71 11.27 11.61
C ASN A 49 -8.86 11.98 10.54
N THR A 50 -8.52 11.26 9.47
CA THR A 50 -7.72 11.76 8.33
C THR A 50 -8.53 12.60 7.33
N ASN A 51 -9.85 12.79 7.54
CA ASN A 51 -10.65 13.75 6.78
C ASN A 51 -10.29 15.21 7.14
N ARG A 52 -9.74 15.41 8.35
CA ARG A 52 -9.30 16.73 8.81
C ARG A 52 -7.82 16.93 8.51
N GLU A 53 -7.47 18.17 8.18
CA GLU A 53 -6.08 18.58 7.96
C GLU A 53 -5.19 18.24 9.17
N ALA A 54 -5.70 18.42 10.39
CA ALA A 54 -4.98 18.06 11.61
C ALA A 54 -4.61 16.56 11.67
N GLY A 55 -5.46 15.68 11.14
CA GLY A 55 -5.18 14.24 11.07
C GLY A 55 -4.15 13.90 10.00
N LEU A 56 -4.24 14.51 8.81
CA LEU A 56 -3.22 14.36 7.77
C LEU A 56 -1.86 14.89 8.20
N ARG A 57 -1.84 16.00 8.93
CA ARG A 57 -0.61 16.54 9.53
C ARG A 57 0.06 15.55 10.46
N GLU A 58 -0.74 14.84 11.27
CA GLU A 58 -0.21 13.80 12.16
C GLU A 58 0.35 12.61 11.37
N VAL A 59 -0.33 12.16 10.31
CA VAL A 59 0.18 11.11 9.40
C VAL A 59 1.51 11.52 8.78
N VAL A 60 1.61 12.74 8.23
CA VAL A 60 2.84 13.26 7.62
C VAL A 60 3.98 13.30 8.65
N ARG A 61 3.71 13.79 9.86
CA ARG A 61 4.69 13.82 10.96
C ARG A 61 5.15 12.42 11.37
N MET A 62 4.22 11.46 11.48
CA MET A 62 4.51 10.05 11.79
C MET A 62 5.41 9.40 10.72
N ALA A 63 5.24 9.78 9.45
CA ALA A 63 6.07 9.32 8.35
C ALA A 63 7.47 9.99 8.29
N GLY A 64 7.77 10.93 9.21
CA GLY A 64 9.02 11.68 9.23
C GLY A 64 9.10 12.76 8.13
N LEU A 65 7.94 13.25 7.67
CA LEU A 65 7.82 14.23 6.60
C LEU A 65 7.42 15.62 7.14
N ASP A 66 7.71 16.67 6.36
CA ASP A 66 7.38 18.06 6.72
C ASP A 66 5.97 18.43 6.26
N TRP A 67 5.11 18.83 7.20
CA TRP A 67 3.75 19.29 6.91
C TRP A 67 3.68 20.53 6.01
N ASN A 68 4.60 21.48 6.17
CA ASN A 68 4.59 22.71 5.37
C ASN A 68 4.87 22.44 3.90
N GLN A 69 5.61 21.37 3.61
CA GLN A 69 5.81 20.88 2.25
C GLN A 69 4.64 19.99 1.81
N ALA A 70 4.17 19.08 2.66
CA ALA A 70 3.07 18.18 2.32
C ALA A 70 1.80 18.93 1.88
N LYS A 71 1.44 20.02 2.57
CA LYS A 71 0.21 20.78 2.28
C LYS A 71 0.17 21.35 0.85
N THR A 72 1.30 21.56 0.19
CA THR A 72 1.34 22.04 -1.20
C THR A 72 1.01 20.95 -2.22
N HIS A 73 0.93 19.69 -1.78
CA HIS A 73 0.64 18.51 -2.62
C HIS A 73 -0.73 17.89 -2.37
N LEU A 74 -1.57 18.47 -1.50
CA LEU A 74 -2.87 17.88 -1.13
C LEU A 74 -3.86 17.74 -2.30
N HIS A 75 -3.63 18.46 -3.40
CA HIS A 75 -4.44 18.43 -4.62
C HIS A 75 -3.72 17.81 -5.81
N ASP A 76 -2.57 17.16 -5.59
CA ASP A 76 -1.85 16.46 -6.65
C ASP A 76 -2.66 15.24 -7.12
N GLU A 77 -2.81 15.09 -8.43
CA GLU A 77 -3.58 14.01 -9.06
C GLU A 77 -2.70 12.99 -9.80
N SER A 78 -1.37 13.14 -9.77
CA SER A 78 -0.42 12.25 -10.44
C SER A 78 -0.50 10.78 -10.00
N TRP A 79 -1.14 10.51 -8.87
CA TRP A 79 -1.39 9.16 -8.36
C TRP A 79 -2.52 8.43 -9.11
N ARG A 80 -3.43 9.14 -9.80
CA ARG A 80 -4.62 8.56 -10.42
C ARG A 80 -4.28 7.53 -11.48
N GLU A 81 -3.32 7.85 -12.37
CA GLU A 81 -2.87 6.94 -13.43
C GLU A 81 -2.27 5.66 -12.84
N LEU A 82 -1.36 5.79 -11.87
CA LEU A 82 -0.77 4.66 -11.18
C LEU A 82 -1.82 3.79 -10.47
N LEU A 83 -2.83 4.41 -9.83
CA LEU A 83 -3.90 3.66 -9.18
C LEU A 83 -4.76 2.91 -10.20
N GLU A 84 -5.10 3.55 -11.31
CA GLU A 84 -5.90 2.95 -12.37
C GLU A 84 -5.17 1.79 -13.06
N GLU A 85 -3.88 1.94 -13.35
CA GLU A 85 -3.04 0.84 -13.84
C GLU A 85 -3.04 -0.35 -12.88
N ASN A 86 -2.89 -0.08 -11.57
CA ASN A 86 -2.92 -1.13 -10.56
C ASN A 86 -4.29 -1.80 -10.49
N ARG A 87 -5.39 -1.04 -10.60
CA ARG A 87 -6.75 -1.57 -10.63
C ARG A 87 -6.97 -2.50 -11.82
N GLN A 88 -6.54 -2.08 -13.02
CA GLN A 88 -6.62 -2.91 -14.23
C GLN A 88 -5.79 -4.19 -14.11
N ARG A 89 -4.59 -4.13 -13.52
CA ARG A 89 -3.75 -5.32 -13.28
C ARG A 89 -4.40 -6.33 -12.34
N ILE A 90 -5.10 -5.86 -11.31
CA ILE A 90 -5.84 -6.72 -10.37
C ILE A 90 -7.00 -7.40 -11.10
N TYR A 91 -7.75 -6.66 -11.93
CA TYR A 91 -8.88 -7.18 -12.71
C TYR A 91 -8.46 -8.18 -13.77
N ALA A 92 -7.32 -7.94 -14.44
CA ALA A 92 -6.74 -8.88 -15.40
C ALA A 92 -6.42 -10.26 -14.77
N SER A 93 -6.22 -10.32 -13.44
CA SER A 93 -6.03 -11.55 -12.68
C SER A 93 -7.33 -12.11 -12.08
N GLY A 94 -8.50 -11.61 -12.51
CA GLY A 94 -9.80 -12.03 -12.00
C GLY A 94 -10.08 -11.63 -10.55
N ILE A 95 -9.27 -10.73 -9.98
CA ILE A 95 -9.43 -10.23 -8.62
C ILE A 95 -10.19 -8.91 -8.68
N TRP A 96 -11.06 -8.65 -7.72
CA TRP A 96 -11.87 -7.43 -7.67
C TRP A 96 -11.63 -6.57 -6.42
N GLY A 97 -10.87 -7.08 -5.45
CA GLY A 97 -10.65 -6.46 -4.15
C GLY A 97 -9.17 -6.28 -3.77
N VAL A 98 -8.95 -5.76 -2.56
CA VAL A 98 -7.65 -5.59 -1.90
C VAL A 98 -7.70 -6.10 -0.45
N PRO A 99 -6.56 -6.40 0.21
CA PRO A 99 -5.23 -6.52 -0.38
C PRO A 99 -5.13 -7.75 -1.29
N SER A 100 -4.33 -7.63 -2.34
CA SER A 100 -4.15 -8.65 -3.37
C SER A 100 -2.69 -8.81 -3.71
N TYR A 101 -2.29 -10.04 -4.02
CA TYR A 101 -0.90 -10.40 -4.24
C TYR A 101 -0.78 -11.15 -5.57
N LYS A 102 0.15 -10.70 -6.40
CA LYS A 102 0.57 -11.36 -7.64
C LYS A 102 2.04 -11.72 -7.50
N LEU A 103 2.35 -13.00 -7.71
CA LEU A 103 3.71 -13.51 -7.75
C LEU A 103 4.07 -13.87 -9.19
N LEU A 104 5.23 -13.36 -9.62
CA LEU A 104 5.81 -13.66 -10.92
C LEU A 104 7.05 -14.55 -10.74
N ASP A 105 7.32 -15.42 -11.70
CA ASP A 105 8.61 -16.10 -11.80
C ASP A 105 9.69 -15.20 -12.43
N ARG A 106 10.88 -15.75 -12.67
CA ARG A 106 12.02 -15.01 -13.26
C ARG A 106 11.76 -14.60 -14.71
N GLU A 107 10.95 -15.37 -15.43
CA GLU A 107 10.54 -15.08 -16.80
C GLU A 107 9.37 -14.07 -16.86
N GLY A 108 8.91 -13.58 -15.70
CA GLY A 108 7.81 -12.62 -15.59
C GLY A 108 6.44 -13.26 -15.76
N ARG A 109 6.33 -14.59 -15.75
CA ARG A 109 5.05 -15.30 -15.85
C ARG A 109 4.37 -15.33 -14.49
N GLU A 110 3.06 -15.13 -14.52
CA GLU A 110 2.24 -15.18 -13.31
C GLU A 110 2.13 -16.62 -12.81
N VAL A 111 2.67 -16.86 -11.61
CA VAL A 111 2.63 -18.18 -10.95
C VAL A 111 1.56 -18.24 -9.87
N LEU A 112 1.19 -17.10 -9.27
CA LEU A 112 0.14 -17.03 -8.27
C LEU A 112 -0.53 -15.67 -8.31
N SER A 113 -1.86 -15.66 -8.22
CA SER A 113 -2.68 -14.49 -7.97
C SER A 113 -3.71 -14.81 -6.91
N VAL A 114 -3.69 -14.08 -5.79
CA VAL A 114 -4.60 -14.30 -4.65
C VAL A 114 -5.10 -13.00 -4.07
N TRP A 115 -6.33 -13.03 -3.57
CA TRP A 115 -6.96 -11.95 -2.83
C TRP A 115 -7.09 -12.35 -1.36
N GLY A 116 -6.84 -11.39 -0.46
CA GLY A 116 -6.98 -11.57 0.98
C GLY A 116 -5.66 -11.76 1.72
N GLN A 117 -5.54 -11.11 2.88
CA GLN A 117 -4.37 -11.24 3.75
C GLN A 117 -4.25 -12.66 4.33
N ASP A 118 -5.35 -13.39 4.42
CA ASP A 118 -5.44 -14.79 4.83
C ASP A 118 -4.84 -15.78 3.80
N ARG A 119 -4.28 -15.29 2.70
CA ARG A 119 -3.55 -16.06 1.69
C ARG A 119 -2.04 -15.80 1.68
N LEU A 120 -1.52 -15.00 2.61
CA LEU A 120 -0.07 -14.72 2.69
C LEU A 120 0.78 -15.98 2.86
N TRP A 121 0.27 -17.01 3.55
CA TRP A 121 0.96 -18.30 3.69
C TRP A 121 1.16 -18.99 2.35
N LEU A 122 0.18 -18.91 1.44
CA LEU A 122 0.24 -19.51 0.10
C LEU A 122 1.22 -18.75 -0.80
N VAL A 123 1.31 -17.43 -0.63
CA VAL A 123 2.36 -16.62 -1.29
C VAL A 123 3.74 -17.09 -0.83
N ALA A 124 3.96 -17.21 0.48
CA ALA A 124 5.25 -17.65 1.04
C ALA A 124 5.61 -19.08 0.62
N GLU A 125 4.65 -20.00 0.60
CA GLU A 125 4.84 -21.36 0.10
C GLU A 125 5.22 -21.37 -1.38
N ARG A 126 4.47 -20.64 -2.23
CA ARG A 126 4.77 -20.60 -3.66
C ARG A 126 6.13 -19.97 -3.96
N MET A 127 6.51 -18.93 -3.22
CA MET A 127 7.84 -18.33 -3.33
C MET A 127 8.95 -19.35 -3.06
N ARG A 128 8.77 -20.25 -2.07
CA ARG A 128 9.71 -21.35 -1.82
C ARG A 128 9.75 -22.35 -2.97
N THR A 129 8.61 -22.86 -3.41
CA THR A 129 8.57 -23.85 -4.51
C THR A 129 9.20 -23.32 -5.80
N VAL A 130 8.93 -22.07 -6.16
CA VAL A 130 9.52 -21.44 -7.35
C VAL A 130 11.02 -21.21 -7.13
N GLY A 131 11.45 -20.80 -5.93
CA GLY A 131 12.85 -20.70 -5.54
C GLY A 131 13.60 -22.03 -5.61
N ASP A 132 12.98 -23.13 -5.17
CA ASP A 132 13.59 -24.45 -5.11
C ASP A 132 13.70 -25.10 -6.51
N GLN A 133 12.72 -24.86 -7.40
CA GLN A 133 12.80 -25.25 -8.82
C GLN A 133 13.98 -24.59 -9.54
N ILE A 134 14.42 -23.43 -9.06
CA ILE A 134 15.58 -22.70 -9.58
C ILE A 134 16.89 -23.30 -9.04
N SER A 135 16.91 -23.77 -7.78
CA SER A 135 18.09 -24.41 -7.17
C SER A 135 18.41 -25.79 -7.76
N LEU A 136 17.41 -26.49 -8.32
CA LEU A 136 17.58 -27.78 -8.99
C LEU A 136 17.84 -27.68 -10.50
N GLY A 137 17.94 -26.46 -11.05
CA GLY A 137 18.05 -26.18 -12.48
C GLY A 137 19.30 -25.41 -12.93
N GLY A 138 20.38 -25.40 -12.14
CA GLY A 138 21.71 -24.91 -12.55
C GLY A 138 22.69 -26.06 -12.79
N PRO A 139 23.70 -25.89 -13.68
CA PRO A 139 24.55 -26.97 -14.21
C PRO A 139 25.34 -27.74 -13.16
#